data_AF-A0A7W1TU58-F1
#
_entry.id   AF-A0A7W1TU58-F1
#
_cell.length_a   1.000
_cell.length_b   1.000
_cell.length_c   1.000
_cell.angle_alpha   90.00
_cell.angle_beta   90.00
_cell.angle_gamma   90.00
#
_symmetry.space_group_name_H-M   'P 1'
#
loop_
_entity.id
_entity.type
_entity.pdbx_description
1 polymer ?
#
loop_
_entity_poly.entity_id
_entity_poly.type
_entity_poly.pdbx_seq_one_letter_code
_entity_poly.pdbx_strand_id
1 'polypeptide(L)'
;MRLRLIALAVFLSVAPASAQVKGYRDVVTAAAVSDEGLFTVHRLNNRLLFEIPEAVLGRDMVVMSRIAKTQDGLGDGGANMAPNIVVRWERRDHRIVLRAVSHARTAAAGTPLELAVENANFAPVLASLPVQAAGEKTFVVDVTDLYLGDTPAFTLPRNRRTQLGVRSLDRERGWIEWARSFPINVEVR
;
A
#
# COMPACT_ATOMS: atom_id res chain seq x y z
N MET A 1 14.16 -58.88 18.40
CA MET A 1 14.87 -57.78 17.73
C MET A 1 13.84 -56.76 17.23
N ARG A 2 13.73 -55.63 17.94
CA ARG A 2 13.12 -54.31 17.63
C ARG A 2 11.93 -54.20 16.65
N LEU A 3 10.74 -53.97 17.22
CA LEU A 3 9.57 -53.38 16.54
C LEU A 3 9.74 -51.84 16.52
N ARG A 4 9.72 -51.20 15.35
CA ARG A 4 9.79 -49.73 15.22
C ARG A 4 8.36 -49.19 15.11
N LEU A 5 7.92 -48.42 16.12
CA LEU A 5 6.74 -47.56 16.01
C LEU A 5 7.06 -46.41 15.03
N ILE A 6 6.25 -46.26 14.00
CA ILE A 6 6.22 -45.06 13.16
C ILE A 6 5.20 -44.11 13.78
N ALA A 7 5.67 -43.01 14.36
CA ALA A 7 4.81 -41.93 14.81
C ALA A 7 4.31 -41.14 13.60
N LEU A 8 2.99 -41.19 13.36
CA LEU A 8 2.32 -40.38 12.36
C LEU A 8 2.16 -38.96 12.92
N ALA A 9 3.03 -38.04 12.50
CA ALA A 9 2.91 -36.63 12.81
C ALA A 9 1.76 -36.04 11.98
N VAL A 10 0.61 -35.79 12.63
CA VAL A 10 -0.47 -35.01 12.06
C VAL A 10 -0.03 -33.54 12.04
N PHE A 11 0.39 -33.06 10.88
CA PHE A 11 0.54 -31.63 10.64
C PHE A 11 -0.86 -31.02 10.56
N LEU A 12 -1.32 -30.37 11.64
CA LEU A 12 -2.43 -29.44 11.54
C LEU A 12 -2.00 -28.30 10.61
N SER A 13 -2.53 -28.27 9.40
CA SER A 13 -2.43 -27.09 8.54
C SER A 13 -3.24 -25.97 9.18
N VAL A 14 -2.57 -25.03 9.83
CA VAL A 14 -3.18 -23.74 10.17
C VAL A 14 -3.41 -23.03 8.85
N ALA A 15 -4.66 -23.10 8.35
CA ALA A 15 -5.07 -22.23 7.25
C ALA A 15 -4.85 -20.78 7.69
N PRO A 16 -4.37 -19.88 6.79
CA PRO A 16 -4.22 -18.49 7.15
C PRO A 16 -5.60 -17.98 7.55
N ALA A 17 -5.69 -17.37 8.74
CA ALA A 17 -6.92 -16.75 9.20
C ALA A 17 -7.42 -15.83 8.10
N SER A 18 -8.58 -16.16 7.50
CA SER A 18 -9.33 -15.21 6.69
C SER A 18 -9.41 -13.94 7.51
N ALA A 19 -8.89 -12.82 7.00
CA ALA A 19 -9.00 -11.54 7.68
C ALA A 19 -10.48 -11.27 7.91
N GLN A 20 -10.97 -11.59 9.10
CA GLN A 20 -12.36 -11.41 9.47
C GLN A 20 -12.59 -9.90 9.48
N VAL A 21 -13.40 -9.41 8.54
CA VAL A 21 -13.79 -8.00 8.48
C VAL A 21 -14.38 -7.65 9.84
N LYS A 22 -13.74 -6.74 10.55
CA LYS A 22 -14.15 -6.31 11.89
C LYS A 22 -15.29 -5.30 11.79
N GLY A 23 -16.00 -5.08 12.89
CA GLY A 23 -16.94 -3.97 12.98
C GLY A 23 -16.22 -2.65 12.74
N TYR A 24 -16.85 -1.73 12.01
CA TYR A 24 -16.23 -0.44 11.68
C TYR A 24 -15.68 0.29 12.91
N ARG A 25 -16.46 0.33 13.99
CA ARG A 25 -16.07 0.98 15.26
C ARG A 25 -14.96 0.27 16.04
N ASP A 26 -14.67 -1.00 15.72
CA ASP A 26 -13.53 -1.72 16.28
C ASP A 26 -12.21 -1.34 15.59
N VAL A 27 -12.30 -0.82 14.37
CA VAL A 27 -11.15 -0.41 13.54
C VAL A 27 -10.94 1.09 13.61
N VAL A 28 -12.00 1.86 13.35
CA VAL A 28 -12.05 3.31 13.45
C VAL A 28 -12.80 3.65 14.74
N THR A 29 -12.05 3.67 15.83
CA THR A 29 -12.60 3.99 17.16
C THR A 29 -12.88 5.49 17.30
N ALA A 30 -13.63 5.88 18.33
CA ALA A 30 -13.89 7.29 18.64
C ALA A 30 -12.61 8.11 18.97
N ALA A 31 -11.49 7.44 19.26
CA ALA A 31 -10.20 8.09 19.48
C ALA A 31 -9.45 8.42 18.18
N ALA A 32 -9.92 7.95 17.02
CA ALA A 32 -9.28 8.21 15.75
C ALA A 32 -9.49 9.68 15.32
N VAL A 33 -8.39 10.34 14.95
CA VAL A 33 -8.45 11.66 14.32
C VAL A 33 -8.65 11.46 12.83
N SER A 34 -9.75 11.97 12.29
CA SER A 34 -10.16 11.73 10.90
C SER A 34 -10.10 13.01 10.08
N ASP A 35 -9.68 12.89 8.83
CA ASP A 35 -9.64 13.98 7.85
C ASP A 35 -10.26 13.52 6.52
N GLU A 36 -11.30 14.21 6.07
CA GLU A 36 -12.13 13.82 4.92
C GLU A 36 -11.63 14.47 3.62
N GLY A 37 -11.69 13.74 2.51
CA GLY A 37 -11.27 14.23 1.19
C GLY A 37 -11.37 13.13 0.13
N LEU A 38 -10.34 12.97 -0.71
CA LEU A 38 -10.30 11.90 -1.72
C LEU A 38 -10.46 10.52 -1.08
N PHE A 39 -9.73 10.28 0.00
CA PHE A 39 -9.95 9.19 0.95
C PHE A 39 -10.26 9.82 2.31
N THR A 40 -11.03 9.16 3.17
CA THR A 40 -11.00 9.57 4.58
C THR A 40 -9.74 8.99 5.21
N VAL A 41 -8.93 9.83 5.84
CA VAL A 41 -7.69 9.44 6.49
C VAL A 41 -7.93 9.38 7.99
N HIS A 42 -7.71 8.24 8.62
CA HIS A 42 -7.82 8.09 10.06
C HIS A 42 -6.44 7.85 10.67
N ARG A 43 -6.09 8.64 11.68
CA ARG A 43 -4.93 8.43 12.54
C ARG A 43 -5.40 7.89 13.88
N LEU A 44 -4.89 6.72 14.24
CA LEU A 44 -5.17 6.09 15.54
C LEU A 44 -3.86 5.60 16.14
N ASN A 45 -3.36 6.31 17.16
CA ASN A 45 -2.02 6.10 17.70
C ASN A 45 -0.95 6.19 16.59
N ASN A 46 -0.16 5.14 16.40
CA ASN A 46 0.87 5.04 15.36
C ASN A 46 0.36 4.40 14.06
N ARG A 47 -0.96 4.18 13.94
CA ARG A 47 -1.57 3.60 12.74
C ARG A 47 -2.15 4.69 11.85
N LEU A 48 -1.91 4.54 10.55
CA LEU A 48 -2.54 5.31 9.50
C LEU A 48 -3.49 4.39 8.73
N LEU A 49 -4.78 4.72 8.76
CA LEU A 49 -5.81 3.99 8.03
C LEU A 49 -6.35 4.87 6.91
N PHE A 50 -6.56 4.28 5.74
CA PHE A 50 -7.32 4.89 4.67
C PHE A 50 -8.68 4.24 4.57
N GLU A 51 -9.72 5.04 4.58
CA GLU A 51 -11.06 4.67 4.15
C GLU A 51 -11.24 5.13 2.70
N ILE A 52 -11.22 4.16 1.79
CA ILE A 52 -11.19 4.39 0.35
C ILE A 52 -12.61 4.22 -0.20
N PRO A 53 -13.21 5.25 -0.83
CA PRO A 53 -14.49 5.13 -1.49
C PRO A 53 -14.46 4.16 -2.67
N GLU A 54 -15.52 3.39 -2.88
CA GLU A 54 -15.64 2.50 -4.03
C GLU A 54 -15.54 3.27 -5.36
N ALA A 55 -16.04 4.51 -5.38
CA ALA A 55 -16.06 5.37 -6.57
C ALA A 55 -14.66 5.77 -7.10
N VAL A 56 -13.61 5.66 -6.29
CA VAL A 56 -12.23 5.98 -6.72
C VAL A 56 -11.39 4.74 -7.02
N LEU A 57 -11.94 3.54 -6.79
CA LEU A 57 -11.30 2.29 -7.21
C LEU A 57 -11.27 2.20 -8.73
N GLY A 58 -10.20 1.63 -9.27
CA GLY A 58 -10.01 1.54 -10.73
C GLY A 58 -9.54 2.83 -11.39
N ARG A 59 -9.49 3.95 -10.68
CA ARG A 59 -9.01 5.23 -11.20
C ARG A 59 -7.49 5.31 -11.15
N ASP A 60 -6.90 5.84 -12.21
CA ASP A 60 -5.47 6.17 -12.25
C ASP A 60 -5.16 7.39 -11.38
N MET A 61 -4.15 7.23 -10.55
CA MET A 61 -3.64 8.27 -9.64
C MET A 61 -2.13 8.35 -9.77
N VAL A 62 -1.54 9.51 -9.51
CA VAL A 62 -0.08 9.67 -9.55
C VAL A 62 0.46 9.72 -8.12
N VAL A 63 1.45 8.87 -7.82
CA VAL A 63 2.24 8.99 -6.59
C VAL A 63 3.44 9.87 -6.87
N MET A 64 3.60 10.90 -6.03
CA MET A 64 4.72 11.84 -6.10
C MET A 64 5.47 11.83 -4.76
N SER A 65 6.60 11.12 -4.72
CA SER A 65 7.43 11.03 -3.52
C SER A 65 8.50 12.12 -3.54
N ARG A 66 8.58 12.95 -2.49
CA ARG A 66 9.53 14.08 -2.41
C ARG A 66 10.31 14.08 -1.10
N ILE A 67 11.54 14.57 -1.16
CA ILE A 67 12.40 14.78 0.01
C ILE A 67 11.95 16.07 0.68
N ALA A 68 11.26 16.01 1.82
CA ALA A 68 10.81 17.23 2.48
C ALA A 68 11.96 17.97 3.19
N LYS A 69 12.93 17.23 3.75
CA LYS A 69 14.16 17.72 4.39
C LYS A 69 15.25 16.66 4.23
N THR A 70 16.51 17.08 4.21
CA THR A 70 17.68 16.21 4.09
C THR A 70 18.88 16.84 4.78
N GLN A 71 19.87 16.01 5.13
CA GLN A 71 21.15 16.48 5.63
C GLN A 71 21.95 17.13 4.51
N ASP A 72 22.84 18.06 4.89
CA ASP A 72 23.73 18.71 3.95
C ASP A 72 24.60 17.69 3.20
N GLY A 73 24.76 17.88 1.89
CA GLY A 73 25.47 16.96 1.00
C GLY A 73 24.76 15.64 0.64
N LEU A 74 23.56 15.34 1.18
CA LEU A 74 22.84 14.07 0.90
C LEU A 74 21.64 14.22 -0.07
N GLY A 75 21.36 15.44 -0.53
CA GLY A 75 20.36 15.76 -1.54
C GLY A 75 19.73 17.13 -1.32
N ASP A 76 18.68 17.41 -2.07
CA ASP A 76 17.97 18.69 -2.02
C ASP A 76 16.55 18.53 -1.44
N GLY A 77 16.20 19.45 -0.54
CA GLY A 77 14.82 19.59 -0.08
C GLY A 77 13.91 20.01 -1.23
N GLY A 78 12.78 19.32 -1.39
CA GLY A 78 11.82 19.51 -2.47
C GLY A 78 12.06 18.64 -3.71
N ALA A 79 13.22 18.00 -3.82
CA ALA A 79 13.51 17.11 -4.95
C ALA A 79 12.64 15.85 -4.91
N ASN A 80 12.34 15.32 -6.11
CA ASN A 80 11.68 14.02 -6.23
C ASN A 80 12.60 12.93 -5.66
N MET A 81 12.08 12.15 -4.72
CA MET A 81 12.81 11.03 -4.13
C MET A 81 12.93 9.86 -5.12
N ALA A 82 11.89 9.63 -5.91
CA ALA A 82 11.78 8.59 -6.92
C ALA A 82 10.97 9.12 -8.11
N PRO A 83 11.04 8.49 -9.30
CA PRO A 83 10.16 8.82 -10.41
C PRO A 83 8.68 8.74 -10.02
N ASN A 84 7.88 9.64 -10.57
CA ASN A 84 6.42 9.56 -10.40
C ASN A 84 5.91 8.28 -11.06
N ILE A 85 5.01 7.59 -10.37
CA ILE A 85 4.38 6.38 -10.88
C ILE A 85 2.87 6.56 -10.92
N VAL A 86 2.25 5.99 -11.94
CA VAL A 86 0.80 5.85 -11.99
C VAL A 86 0.41 4.63 -11.19
N VAL A 87 -0.55 4.78 -10.29
CA VAL A 87 -1.08 3.71 -9.46
C VAL A 87 -2.58 3.60 -9.57
N ARG A 88 -3.08 2.42 -9.27
CA ARG A 88 -4.51 2.13 -9.21
C ARG A 88 -4.81 1.31 -7.96
N TRP A 89 -5.83 1.73 -7.23
CA TRP A 89 -6.39 0.97 -6.13
C TRP A 89 -7.48 0.05 -6.67
N GLU A 90 -7.39 -1.25 -6.39
CA GLU A 90 -8.33 -2.26 -6.85
C GLU A 90 -8.84 -3.08 -5.66
N ARG A 91 -10.12 -3.44 -5.67
CA ARG A 91 -10.65 -4.44 -4.75
C ARG A 91 -10.44 -5.84 -5.33
N ARG A 92 -9.87 -6.74 -4.52
CA ARG A 92 -9.75 -8.18 -4.82
C ARG A 92 -10.16 -8.95 -3.57
N ASP A 93 -11.33 -9.57 -3.63
CA ASP A 93 -11.94 -10.29 -2.50
C ASP A 93 -12.01 -9.41 -1.23
N HIS A 94 -11.31 -9.83 -0.17
CA HIS A 94 -11.21 -9.16 1.13
C HIS A 94 -9.99 -8.25 1.24
N ARG A 95 -9.45 -7.77 0.10
CA ARG A 95 -8.24 -6.94 0.05
C ARG A 95 -8.40 -5.75 -0.88
N ILE A 96 -7.71 -4.67 -0.54
CA ILE A 96 -7.41 -3.59 -1.48
C ILE A 96 -5.97 -3.77 -1.95
N VAL A 97 -5.79 -3.78 -3.26
CA VAL A 97 -4.50 -3.96 -3.93
C VAL A 97 -4.10 -2.63 -4.55
N LEU A 98 -2.88 -2.20 -4.29
CA LEU A 98 -2.24 -1.06 -4.95
C LEU A 98 -1.34 -1.61 -6.07
N ARG A 99 -1.61 -1.22 -7.31
CA ARG A 99 -0.81 -1.61 -8.47
C ARG A 99 -0.10 -0.43 -9.09
N ALA A 100 1.09 -0.63 -9.64
CA ALA A 100 1.76 0.33 -10.51
C ALA A 100 1.35 0.08 -11.96
N VAL A 101 0.54 0.98 -12.51
CA VAL A 101 0.04 0.90 -13.89
C VAL A 101 1.06 1.52 -14.84
N SER A 102 1.29 0.86 -15.97
CA SER A 102 2.13 1.37 -17.05
C SER A 102 1.32 1.57 -18.32
N HIS A 103 1.43 2.76 -18.91
CA HIS A 103 0.84 3.12 -20.20
C HIS A 103 1.87 3.09 -21.34
N ALA A 104 3.04 2.48 -21.12
CA ALA A 104 4.14 2.47 -22.08
C ALA A 104 3.82 1.69 -23.38
N ARG A 105 2.84 0.78 -23.32
CA ARG A 105 2.34 0.02 -24.46
C ARG A 105 0.82 0.07 -24.42
N THR A 106 0.21 0.60 -25.47
CA THR A 106 -1.25 0.73 -25.59
C THR A 106 -1.72 0.05 -26.87
N ALA A 107 -2.99 -0.33 -26.90
CA ALA A 107 -3.70 -0.78 -28.10
C ALA A 107 -5.01 0.00 -28.22
N ALA A 108 -5.59 0.03 -29.42
CA ALA A 108 -6.91 0.62 -29.60
C ALA A 108 -7.97 -0.20 -28.87
N ALA A 109 -8.88 0.48 -28.17
CA ALA A 109 -9.96 -0.15 -27.42
C ALA A 109 -10.85 -1.02 -28.33
N GLY A 110 -11.28 -2.19 -27.84
CA GLY A 110 -12.14 -3.14 -28.55
C GLY A 110 -11.40 -4.03 -29.55
N THR A 111 -10.06 -4.03 -29.56
CA THR A 111 -9.28 -4.89 -30.46
C THR A 111 -8.80 -6.16 -29.76
N PRO A 112 -8.62 -7.29 -30.46
CA PRO A 112 -7.99 -8.48 -29.87
C PRO A 112 -6.58 -8.23 -29.33
N LEU A 113 -5.91 -7.19 -29.84
CA LEU A 113 -4.59 -6.75 -29.39
C LEU A 113 -4.63 -6.10 -28.00
N GLU A 114 -5.77 -5.52 -27.59
CA GLU A 114 -5.97 -4.94 -26.25
C GLU A 114 -5.72 -5.97 -25.15
N LEU A 115 -6.35 -7.14 -25.23
CA LEU A 115 -6.16 -8.23 -24.26
C LEU A 115 -4.71 -8.72 -24.23
N ALA A 116 -4.04 -8.79 -25.38
CA ALA A 116 -2.64 -9.22 -25.46
C ALA A 116 -1.70 -8.18 -24.81
N VAL A 117 -1.96 -6.89 -25.02
CA VAL A 117 -1.20 -5.79 -24.43
C VAL A 117 -1.46 -5.68 -22.91
N GLU A 118 -2.70 -5.83 -22.46
CA GLU A 118 -3.04 -5.84 -21.03
C GLU A 118 -2.36 -7.00 -20.29
N ASN A 119 -2.44 -8.21 -20.84
CA ASN A 119 -1.79 -9.38 -20.25
C ASN A 119 -0.26 -9.28 -20.25
N ALA A 120 0.34 -8.67 -21.28
CA ALA A 120 1.79 -8.47 -21.38
C ALA A 120 2.32 -7.37 -20.44
N ASN A 121 1.46 -6.45 -19.99
CA ASN A 121 1.83 -5.32 -19.11
C ASN A 121 1.17 -5.43 -17.73
N PHE A 122 0.91 -6.64 -17.24
CA PHE A 122 0.24 -6.84 -15.96
C PHE A 122 0.93 -6.05 -14.84
N ALA A 123 0.19 -5.08 -14.30
CA ALA A 123 0.70 -4.07 -13.38
C ALA A 123 1.21 -4.73 -12.08
N PRO A 124 2.50 -4.55 -11.70
CA PRO A 124 3.03 -5.14 -10.48
C PRO A 124 2.27 -4.66 -9.24
N VAL A 125 2.03 -5.58 -8.31
CA VAL A 125 1.39 -5.28 -7.02
C VAL A 125 2.43 -4.60 -6.12
N LEU A 126 2.19 -3.34 -5.79
CA LEU A 126 3.01 -2.59 -4.83
C LEU A 126 2.65 -2.95 -3.39
N ALA A 127 1.35 -3.13 -3.13
CA ALA A 127 0.84 -3.54 -1.84
C ALA A 127 -0.46 -4.31 -1.99
N SER A 128 -0.72 -5.22 -1.06
CA SER A 128 -1.98 -5.92 -0.93
C SER A 128 -2.38 -5.83 0.53
N LEU A 129 -3.45 -5.11 0.82
CA LEU A 129 -3.85 -4.71 2.17
C LEU A 129 -5.17 -5.41 2.53
N PRO A 130 -5.25 -6.10 3.67
CA PRO A 130 -6.51 -6.68 4.12
C PRO A 130 -7.51 -5.57 4.45
N VAL A 131 -8.76 -5.73 4.02
CA VAL A 131 -9.86 -4.86 4.43
C VAL A 131 -10.12 -5.11 5.91
N GLN A 132 -9.86 -4.09 6.73
CA GLN A 132 -10.03 -4.16 8.19
C GLN A 132 -11.51 -3.98 8.57
N ALA A 133 -12.20 -3.08 7.89
CA ALA A 133 -13.63 -2.82 8.01
C ALA A 133 -14.21 -2.33 6.67
N ALA A 134 -15.51 -2.43 6.51
CA ALA A 134 -16.24 -1.86 5.38
C ALA A 134 -17.31 -0.89 5.88
N GLY A 135 -17.45 0.25 5.21
CA GLY A 135 -18.60 1.14 5.32
C GLY A 135 -19.66 0.76 4.27
N GLU A 136 -20.61 1.66 4.00
CA GLU A 136 -21.66 1.40 2.99
C GLU A 136 -21.07 1.27 1.58
N LYS A 137 -20.15 2.18 1.20
CA LYS A 137 -19.47 2.21 -0.10
C LYS A 137 -17.98 2.56 0.04
N THR A 138 -17.38 2.11 1.13
CA THR A 138 -16.00 2.45 1.49
C THR A 138 -15.31 1.24 2.11
N PHE A 139 -13.98 1.19 1.99
CA PHE A 139 -13.16 0.12 2.53
C PHE A 139 -12.04 0.70 3.39
N VAL A 140 -11.95 0.27 4.64
CA VAL A 140 -10.90 0.71 5.57
C VAL A 140 -9.73 -0.26 5.49
N VAL A 141 -8.54 0.26 5.18
CA VAL A 141 -7.29 -0.48 5.14
C VAL A 141 -6.21 0.19 5.97
N ASP A 142 -5.34 -0.61 6.57
CA ASP A 142 -4.17 -0.11 7.27
C ASP A 142 -3.02 0.09 6.28
N VAL A 143 -2.57 1.33 6.12
CA VAL A 143 -1.48 1.72 5.21
C VAL A 143 -0.19 2.04 5.94
N THR A 144 -0.12 1.81 7.25
CA THR A 144 1.07 2.15 8.07
C THR A 144 2.35 1.54 7.47
N ASP A 145 2.28 0.26 7.10
CA ASP A 145 3.43 -0.48 6.56
C ASP A 145 3.74 -0.12 5.10
N LEU A 146 2.80 0.50 4.39
CA LEU A 146 3.06 1.03 3.06
C LEU A 146 4.17 2.10 3.11
N TYR A 147 4.12 2.94 4.14
CA TYR A 147 5.06 4.04 4.36
C TYR A 147 6.22 3.67 5.28
N LEU A 148 5.99 2.81 6.29
CA LEU A 148 7.00 2.44 7.31
C LEU A 148 7.61 1.03 7.13
N GLY A 149 7.20 0.27 6.10
CA GLY A 149 7.63 -1.11 5.86
C GLY A 149 8.62 -1.29 4.70
N ASP A 150 9.26 -0.22 4.25
CA ASP A 150 10.25 -0.23 3.14
C ASP A 150 9.70 -0.72 1.79
N THR A 151 8.45 -0.35 1.48
CA THR A 151 7.83 -0.67 0.19
C THR A 151 8.60 0.04 -0.94
N PRO A 152 9.09 -0.65 -2.00
CA PRO A 152 9.98 -0.08 -3.01
C PRO A 152 9.51 1.22 -3.68
N ALA A 153 8.21 1.40 -3.86
CA ALA A 153 7.62 2.60 -4.46
C ALA A 153 7.62 3.83 -3.51
N PHE A 154 7.77 3.61 -2.21
CA PHE A 154 7.66 4.62 -1.16
C PHE A 154 8.96 4.78 -0.35
N THR A 155 10.07 4.20 -0.82
CA THR A 155 11.39 4.26 -0.18
C THR A 155 12.46 4.81 -1.12
N LEU A 156 13.70 4.91 -0.63
CA LEU A 156 14.83 5.35 -1.43
C LEU A 156 15.06 4.44 -2.65
N PRO A 157 15.32 5.00 -3.84
CA PRO A 157 15.68 4.20 -5.00
C PRO A 157 16.96 3.37 -4.77
N ARG A 158 17.03 2.21 -5.46
CA ARG A 158 18.12 1.23 -5.30
C ARG A 158 19.52 1.83 -5.41
N ASN A 159 19.75 2.71 -6.39
CA ASN A 159 21.06 3.36 -6.58
C ASN A 159 21.46 4.22 -5.37
N ARG A 160 20.52 5.00 -4.80
CA ARG A 160 20.76 5.80 -3.59
C ARG A 160 20.97 4.90 -2.36
N ARG A 161 20.22 3.80 -2.26
CA ARG A 161 20.43 2.80 -1.20
C ARG A 161 21.85 2.21 -1.25
N THR A 162 22.33 1.83 -2.44
CA THR A 162 23.70 1.31 -2.62
C THR A 162 24.74 2.36 -2.24
N GLN A 163 24.59 3.60 -2.72
CA GLN A 163 25.53 4.69 -2.45
C GLN A 163 25.66 5.01 -0.95
N LEU A 164 24.54 4.97 -0.23
CA LEU A 164 24.46 5.31 1.20
C LEU A 164 24.59 4.10 2.13
N GLY A 165 24.73 2.88 1.59
CA GLY A 165 24.78 1.66 2.38
C GLY A 165 23.45 1.31 3.10
N VAL A 166 22.31 1.84 2.62
CA VAL A 166 20.99 1.62 3.23
C VAL A 166 20.47 0.23 2.88
N ARG A 167 20.23 -0.60 3.90
CA ARG A 167 19.73 -1.98 3.73
C ARG A 167 18.22 -2.10 3.85
N SER A 168 17.63 -1.31 4.74
CA SER A 168 16.19 -1.23 4.98
C SER A 168 15.84 0.10 5.64
N LEU A 169 14.55 0.45 5.62
CA LEU A 169 14.02 1.48 6.50
C LEU A 169 14.14 1.02 7.96
N ASP A 170 14.56 1.91 8.85
CA ASP A 170 14.53 1.69 10.30
C ASP A 170 13.18 2.13 10.85
N ARG A 171 12.33 1.15 11.19
CA ARG A 171 10.96 1.40 11.63
C ARG A 171 10.88 2.07 13.01
N GLU A 172 11.84 1.82 13.90
CA GLU A 172 11.84 2.39 15.25
C GLU A 172 12.21 3.87 15.24
N ARG A 173 12.93 4.31 14.22
CA ARG A 173 13.33 5.71 14.00
C ARG A 173 12.45 6.44 12.97
N GLY A 174 11.43 5.76 12.45
CA GLY A 174 10.49 6.30 11.46
C GLY A 174 9.12 6.54 12.08
N TRP A 175 8.48 7.63 11.68
CA TRP A 175 7.09 7.92 12.04
C TRP A 175 6.42 8.70 10.91
N ILE A 176 5.08 8.69 10.93
CA ILE A 176 4.26 9.54 10.07
C ILE A 176 3.98 10.81 10.86
N GLU A 177 4.57 11.92 10.43
CA GLU A 177 4.42 13.25 11.04
C GLU A 177 2.96 13.69 10.91
N TRP A 178 2.44 13.63 9.68
CA TRP A 178 1.05 13.92 9.40
C TRP A 178 0.56 13.23 8.13
N ALA A 179 -0.76 13.07 8.08
CA ALA A 179 -1.47 12.66 6.87
C ALA A 179 -2.71 13.56 6.76
N ARG A 180 -2.97 14.05 5.56
CA ARG A 180 -4.05 14.98 5.27
C ARG A 180 -4.77 14.57 4.02
N SER A 181 -6.08 14.75 4.01
CA SER A 181 -6.91 14.50 2.85
C SER A 181 -7.38 15.81 2.24
N PHE A 182 -7.36 15.86 0.92
CA PHE A 182 -7.85 16.96 0.12
C PHE A 182 -8.83 16.41 -0.92
N PRO A 183 -9.68 17.25 -1.54
CA PRO A 183 -10.70 16.77 -2.48
C PRO A 183 -10.16 15.93 -3.65
N ILE A 184 -8.90 16.15 -4.06
CA ILE A 184 -8.31 15.50 -5.23
C ILE A 184 -7.06 14.65 -4.93
N ASN A 185 -6.54 14.68 -3.70
CA ASN A 185 -5.32 13.98 -3.32
C ASN A 185 -5.25 13.72 -1.81
N VAL A 186 -4.35 12.80 -1.43
CA VAL A 186 -3.94 12.58 -0.05
C VAL A 186 -2.46 12.88 0.05
N GLU A 187 -2.05 13.58 1.10
CA GLU A 187 -0.65 13.83 1.39
C GLU A 187 -0.25 13.15 2.69
N VAL A 188 0.91 12.48 2.69
CA VAL A 188 1.48 11.79 3.85
C VAL A 188 2.93 12.23 3.98
N ARG A 189 3.34 12.58 5.20
CA ARG A 189 4.70 13.00 5.54
C ARG A 189 5.23 12.22 6.72
#